data_AF-A0A7V8SUY8-F1
#
_entry.id   AF-A0A7V8SUY8-F1
#
_cell.length_a   1.000
_cell.length_b   1.000
_cell.length_c   1.000
_cell.angle_alpha   90.00
_cell.angle_beta   90.00
_cell.angle_gamma   90.00
#
_symmetry.space_group_name_H-M   'P 1'
#
loop_
_entity.id
_entity.type
_entity.pdbx_description
1 polymer ?
#
loop_
_entity_poly.entity_id
_entity_poly.type
_entity_poly.pdbx_seq_one_letter_code
_entity_poly.pdbx_strand_id
1 'polypeptide(L)'
;MLITCAHCGTEFQRRPRGPAAKYCSGTCKANACTERAKEDGRYDEWYANTRAKFVPKPATPRPCRVCGDEFLASRNAAYLCSDDCRKRDAYLRIAPIMHERRARINDADSERFDPREVFERDGYRCYLCDADTEPDADRYAPLKTTLDHVVPLKAGGAHTRENTRCACRRCNITKGARPLEAVKTSAGTNPEAE
;
A
#
# COMPACT_ATOMS: atom_id res chain seq x y z
N MET A 1 34.20 -33.37 18.65
CA MET A 1 34.52 -32.64 19.89
C MET A 1 33.62 -31.42 19.95
N LEU A 2 32.78 -31.33 20.98
CA LEU A 2 31.98 -30.15 21.28
C LEU A 2 32.88 -29.11 21.94
N ILE A 3 32.65 -27.83 21.64
CA ILE A 3 33.38 -26.70 22.21
C ILE A 3 32.40 -25.56 22.50
N THR A 4 32.76 -24.71 23.46
CA THR A 4 31.92 -23.59 23.91
C THR A 4 32.17 -22.32 23.07
N CYS A 5 31.11 -21.65 22.63
CA CYS A 5 31.20 -20.38 21.91
C CYS A 5 31.68 -19.25 22.85
N ALA A 6 32.76 -18.57 22.48
CA ALA A 6 33.33 -17.49 23.29
C ALA A 6 32.52 -16.17 23.27
N HIS A 7 31.35 -16.15 22.64
CA HIS A 7 30.43 -14.99 22.63
C HIS A 7 29.12 -15.32 23.34
N CYS A 8 28.40 -16.35 22.88
CA CYS A 8 27.08 -16.69 23.41
C CYS A 8 27.08 -17.84 24.43
N GLY A 9 28.22 -18.46 24.71
CA GLY A 9 28.35 -19.56 25.67
C GLY A 9 27.75 -20.91 25.24
N THR A 10 27.08 -21.00 24.09
CA THR A 10 26.49 -22.26 23.59
C THR A 10 27.55 -23.25 23.13
N GLU A 11 27.34 -24.54 23.42
CA GLU A 11 28.15 -25.63 22.89
C GLU A 11 27.86 -25.90 21.41
N PHE A 12 28.89 -26.14 20.62
CA PHE A 12 28.76 -26.46 19.20
C PHE A 12 29.84 -27.43 18.72
N GLN A 13 29.55 -28.15 17.64
CA GLN A 13 30.47 -29.11 17.07
C GLN A 13 31.55 -28.41 16.23
N ARG A 14 32.81 -28.66 16.54
CA ARG A 14 33.92 -28.15 15.75
C ARG A 14 33.97 -28.82 14.37
N ARG A 15 34.21 -28.03 13.32
CA ARG A 15 34.44 -28.55 11.95
C ARG A 15 35.70 -29.43 11.93
N PRO A 16 35.69 -30.58 11.23
CA PRO A 16 36.82 -31.52 11.23
C PRO A 16 38.04 -31.02 10.44
N ARG A 17 37.87 -30.05 9.53
CA ARG A 17 38.95 -29.42 8.77
C ARG A 17 38.91 -27.89 8.92
N GLY A 18 40.09 -27.28 8.97
CA GLY A 18 40.27 -25.83 9.08
C GLY A 18 40.63 -25.33 10.49
N PRO A 19 40.74 -24.00 10.67
CA PRO A 19 41.16 -23.39 11.93
C PRO A 19 40.23 -23.75 13.09
N ALA A 20 40.77 -23.74 14.33
CA ALA A 20 39.96 -23.92 15.52
C ALA A 20 38.89 -22.82 15.63
N ALA A 21 37.63 -23.19 15.46
CA ALA A 21 36.51 -22.26 15.55
C ALA A 21 36.32 -21.83 17.01
N LYS A 22 36.33 -20.52 17.28
CA LYS A 22 36.10 -19.95 18.62
C LYS A 22 34.62 -19.59 18.87
N TYR A 23 33.82 -19.52 17.79
CA TYR A 23 32.45 -19.06 17.82
C TYR A 23 31.55 -20.04 17.05
N CYS A 24 30.31 -20.21 17.51
CA CYS A 24 29.35 -21.14 16.91
C CYS A 24 28.85 -20.70 15.52
N SER A 25 28.96 -19.40 15.19
CA SER A 25 28.51 -18.84 13.92
C SER A 25 29.33 -17.62 13.49
N GLY A 26 29.21 -17.26 12.21
CA GLY A 26 29.76 -16.00 11.70
C GLY A 26 29.21 -14.77 12.44
N THR A 27 27.94 -14.83 12.84
CA THR A 27 27.27 -13.79 13.64
C THR A 27 27.91 -13.64 15.02
N CYS A 28 28.13 -14.74 15.74
CA CYS A 28 28.79 -14.70 17.06
C CYS A 28 30.23 -14.18 16.96
N LYS A 29 30.95 -14.54 15.89
CA LYS A 29 32.28 -14.00 15.61
C LYS A 29 32.22 -12.48 15.37
N ALA A 30 31.26 -12.00 14.58
CA ALA A 30 31.10 -10.59 14.27
C ALA A 30 30.76 -9.78 15.53
N ASN A 31 29.78 -10.23 16.31
CA ASN A 31 29.37 -9.56 17.55
C ASN A 31 30.51 -9.47 18.56
N ALA A 32 31.23 -10.56 18.83
CA ALA A 32 32.39 -10.53 19.73
C ALA A 32 33.55 -9.66 19.20
N CYS A 33 33.62 -9.41 17.89
CA CYS A 33 34.56 -8.44 17.34
C CYS A 33 34.10 -7.01 17.58
N THR A 34 32.81 -6.73 17.37
CA THR A 34 32.19 -5.43 17.61
C THR A 34 32.20 -5.05 19.09
N GLU A 35 31.89 -5.96 20.01
CA GLU A 35 31.92 -5.71 21.46
C GLU A 35 33.33 -5.33 21.90
N ARG A 36 34.34 -6.14 21.54
CA ARG A 36 35.74 -5.81 21.82
C ARG A 36 36.14 -4.46 21.23
N ALA A 37 35.67 -4.14 20.02
CA ALA A 37 35.93 -2.84 19.39
C ALA A 37 35.27 -1.66 20.11
N LYS A 38 34.13 -1.89 20.78
CA LYS A 38 33.49 -0.87 21.61
C LYS A 38 34.26 -0.68 22.92
N GLU A 39 34.68 -1.77 23.56
CA GLU A 39 35.45 -1.73 24.82
C GLU A 39 36.78 -0.99 24.68
N ASP A 40 37.48 -1.19 23.56
CA ASP A 40 38.78 -0.54 23.29
C ASP A 40 38.67 0.77 22.49
N GLY A 41 37.46 1.29 22.28
CA GLY A 41 37.20 2.58 21.63
C GLY A 41 37.37 2.61 20.11
N ARG A 42 37.87 1.53 19.48
CA ARG A 42 38.04 1.45 18.01
C ARG A 42 36.72 1.59 17.26
N TYR A 43 35.60 1.20 17.86
CA TYR A 43 34.27 1.36 17.29
C TYR A 43 33.88 2.82 17.17
N ASP A 44 34.15 3.63 18.20
CA ASP A 44 33.81 5.06 18.21
C ASP A 44 34.67 5.81 17.20
N GLU A 45 35.97 5.49 17.13
CA GLU A 45 36.88 6.03 16.11
C GLU A 45 36.42 5.65 14.69
N TRP A 46 36.09 4.38 14.47
CA TRP A 46 35.55 3.92 13.19
C TRP A 46 34.24 4.63 12.82
N TYR A 47 33.33 4.80 13.78
CA TYR A 47 32.04 5.45 13.59
C TYR A 47 32.20 6.94 13.28
N ALA A 48 33.05 7.65 14.05
CA ALA A 48 33.39 9.05 13.80
C ALA A 48 34.00 9.24 12.42
N ASN A 49 34.98 8.42 12.03
CA ASN A 49 35.61 8.44 10.71
C ASN A 49 34.60 8.16 9.58
N THR A 50 33.70 7.19 9.78
CA THR A 50 32.66 6.85 8.80
C THR A 50 31.67 8.00 8.63
N ARG A 51 31.25 8.61 9.73
CA ARG A 51 30.34 9.75 9.73
C ARG A 51 30.98 10.99 9.13
N ALA A 52 32.24 11.27 9.42
CA ALA A 52 32.99 12.38 8.84
C ALA A 52 33.16 12.24 7.32
N LYS A 53 33.25 11.01 6.81
CA LYS A 53 33.30 10.70 5.37
C LYS A 53 31.92 10.62 4.71
N PHE A 54 30.83 10.61 5.47
CA PHE A 54 29.49 10.48 4.91
C PHE A 54 29.09 11.77 4.18
N VAL A 55 28.94 11.67 2.87
CA VAL A 55 28.37 12.72 2.04
C VAL A 55 26.96 12.27 1.63
N PRO A 56 25.89 13.00 2.01
CA PRO A 56 24.55 12.66 1.54
C PRO A 56 24.52 12.74 0.03
N LYS A 57 23.98 11.71 -0.62
CA LYS A 57 23.78 11.74 -2.07
C LYS A 57 22.77 12.84 -2.39
N PRO A 58 23.02 13.65 -3.45
CA PRO A 58 22.05 14.65 -3.88
C PRO A 58 20.76 13.94 -4.30
N ALA A 59 19.63 14.59 -4.02
CA ALA A 59 18.35 14.10 -4.50
C ALA A 59 18.32 14.22 -6.03
N THR A 60 17.93 13.14 -6.72
CA THR A 60 17.82 13.13 -8.19
C THR A 60 16.36 13.24 -8.59
N PRO A 61 16.00 14.10 -9.57
CA PRO A 61 14.65 14.14 -10.10
C PRO A 61 14.31 12.80 -10.78
N ARG A 62 13.12 12.27 -10.48
CA ARG A 62 12.59 11.02 -11.04
C ARG A 62 11.08 11.12 -11.19
N PRO A 63 10.47 10.46 -12.19
CA PRO A 63 9.01 10.38 -12.28
C PRO A 63 8.45 9.46 -11.19
N CYS A 64 7.34 9.86 -10.59
CA CYS A 64 6.57 9.03 -9.68
C CYS A 64 5.91 7.88 -10.46
N ARG A 65 6.05 6.64 -9.99
CA ARG A 65 5.45 5.48 -10.68
C ARG A 65 3.90 5.44 -10.68
N VAL A 66 3.26 6.31 -9.90
CA VAL A 66 1.80 6.33 -9.72
C VAL A 66 1.19 7.51 -10.46
N CYS A 67 1.58 8.75 -10.12
CA CYS A 67 1.02 9.94 -10.76
C CYS A 67 1.81 10.42 -11.98
N GLY A 68 3.05 9.96 -12.17
CA GLY A 68 3.93 10.42 -13.25
C GLY A 68 4.71 11.70 -12.93
N ASP A 69 4.30 12.48 -11.94
CA ASP A 69 4.95 13.75 -11.59
C ASP A 69 6.43 13.57 -11.22
N GLU A 70 7.24 14.55 -11.60
CA GLU A 70 8.64 14.59 -11.23
C GLU A 70 8.81 14.94 -9.75
N PHE A 71 9.64 14.18 -9.03
CA PHE A 71 9.97 14.44 -7.64
C PHE A 71 11.45 14.20 -7.34
N LEU A 72 11.95 14.88 -6.31
CA LEU A 72 13.32 14.74 -5.84
C LEU A 72 13.47 13.50 -4.96
N ALA A 73 14.07 12.44 -5.51
CA ALA A 73 14.29 11.19 -4.82
C ALA A 73 15.43 11.31 -3.79
N SER A 74 15.10 11.34 -2.50
CA SER A 74 16.09 11.41 -1.40
C SER A 74 16.92 10.13 -1.21
N ARG A 75 16.49 9.01 -1.81
CA ARG A 75 17.17 7.71 -1.77
C ARG A 75 16.99 6.99 -3.10
N ASN A 76 17.95 6.14 -3.47
CA ASN A 76 17.90 5.38 -4.72
C ASN A 76 16.66 4.47 -4.85
N ALA A 77 16.09 4.01 -3.74
CA ALA A 77 14.89 3.18 -3.71
C ALA A 77 13.58 4.00 -3.72
N ALA A 78 13.64 5.33 -3.73
CA ALA A 78 12.44 6.14 -3.81
C ALA A 78 11.92 6.17 -5.25
N TYR A 79 10.66 5.76 -5.43
CA TYR A 79 9.93 5.70 -6.70
C TYR A 79 8.52 6.34 -6.60
N LEU A 80 8.23 7.00 -5.47
CA LEU A 80 6.96 7.65 -5.16
C LEU A 80 7.23 9.06 -4.65
N CYS A 81 6.44 10.02 -5.13
CA CYS A 81 6.58 11.42 -4.74
C CYS A 81 6.04 11.74 -3.34
N SER A 82 5.07 10.98 -2.85
CA SER A 82 4.33 11.31 -1.63
C SER A 82 3.76 10.09 -0.92
N ASP A 83 3.35 10.30 0.34
CA ASP A 83 2.59 9.33 1.13
C ASP A 83 1.26 8.95 0.48
N ASP A 84 0.63 9.87 -0.25
CA ASP A 84 -0.58 9.61 -1.03
C ASP A 84 -0.31 8.61 -2.16
N CYS A 85 0.72 8.86 -2.98
CA CYS A 85 1.14 7.92 -4.02
C CYS A 85 1.60 6.57 -3.44
N ARG A 86 2.15 6.54 -2.22
CA ARG A 86 2.43 5.26 -1.52
C ARG A 86 1.16 4.47 -1.20
N LYS A 87 0.12 5.12 -0.70
CA LYS A 87 -1.17 4.48 -0.41
C LYS A 87 -1.83 3.99 -1.72
N ARG A 88 -1.79 4.81 -2.78
CA ARG A 88 -2.26 4.45 -4.11
C ARG A 88 -1.51 3.25 -4.69
N ASP A 89 -0.18 3.23 -4.65
CA ASP A 89 0.63 2.09 -5.12
C ASP A 89 0.31 0.80 -4.37
N ALA A 90 0.05 0.87 -3.06
CA ALA A 90 -0.39 -0.28 -2.28
C ALA A 90 -1.76 -0.79 -2.75
N TYR A 91 -2.72 0.12 -3.01
CA TYR A 91 -4.03 -0.23 -3.55
C TYR A 91 -3.92 -0.88 -4.94
N LEU A 92 -3.22 -0.24 -5.88
CA LEU A 92 -3.09 -0.70 -7.27
C LEU A 92 -2.41 -2.07 -7.39
N ARG A 93 -1.57 -2.47 -6.43
CA ARG A 93 -0.95 -3.81 -6.43
C ARG A 93 -1.87 -4.91 -5.92
N ILE A 94 -2.77 -4.62 -5.00
CA ILE A 94 -3.55 -5.64 -4.27
C ILE A 94 -5.01 -5.67 -4.71
N ALA A 95 -5.65 -4.51 -4.86
CA ALA A 95 -7.07 -4.41 -5.15
C ALA A 95 -7.49 -5.08 -6.47
N PRO A 96 -6.72 -4.97 -7.58
CA PRO A 96 -7.06 -5.68 -8.82
C PRO A 96 -7.14 -7.19 -8.64
N ILE A 97 -6.26 -7.81 -7.85
CA ILE A 97 -6.29 -9.26 -7.57
C ILE A 97 -7.61 -9.64 -6.88
N MET A 98 -8.08 -8.80 -5.95
CA MET A 98 -9.33 -9.03 -5.23
C MET A 98 -10.55 -8.80 -6.13
N HIS A 99 -10.52 -7.76 -6.97
CA HIS A 99 -11.62 -7.45 -7.88
C HIS A 99 -11.74 -8.48 -9.00
N GLU A 100 -10.63 -8.91 -9.61
CA GLU A 100 -10.61 -9.99 -10.59
C GLU A 100 -11.14 -11.30 -10.02
N ARG A 101 -10.76 -11.63 -8.79
CA ARG A 101 -11.29 -12.82 -8.10
C ARG A 101 -12.81 -12.71 -7.92
N ARG A 102 -13.32 -11.54 -7.49
CA ARG A 102 -14.76 -11.33 -7.31
C ARG A 102 -15.50 -11.38 -8.63
N ALA A 103 -14.99 -10.72 -9.67
CA ALA A 103 -15.59 -10.72 -11.00
C ALA A 103 -15.70 -12.16 -11.54
N ARG A 104 -14.62 -12.95 -11.46
CA ARG A 104 -14.62 -14.37 -11.84
C ARG A 104 -15.62 -15.23 -11.07
N ILE A 105 -15.76 -15.03 -9.77
CA ILE A 105 -16.76 -15.75 -8.95
C ILE A 105 -18.19 -15.46 -9.43
N ASN A 106 -18.42 -14.27 -9.98
CA ASN A 106 -19.73 -13.85 -10.47
C ASN A 106 -19.84 -13.90 -12.01
N ASP A 107 -18.94 -14.62 -12.69
CA ASP A 107 -18.89 -14.74 -14.16
C ASP A 107 -18.94 -13.38 -14.89
N ALA A 108 -18.23 -12.40 -14.33
CA ALA A 108 -18.19 -11.03 -14.82
C ALA A 108 -16.78 -10.64 -15.27
N ASP A 109 -16.70 -9.77 -16.28
CA ASP A 109 -15.44 -9.21 -16.76
C ASP A 109 -14.79 -8.27 -15.73
N SER A 110 -13.47 -8.10 -15.82
CA SER A 110 -12.71 -7.21 -14.94
C SER A 110 -11.61 -6.49 -15.70
N GLU A 111 -11.56 -5.18 -15.52
CA GLU A 111 -10.52 -4.29 -15.99
C GLU A 111 -9.66 -3.82 -14.80
N ARG A 112 -8.37 -3.57 -15.04
CA ARG A 112 -7.50 -2.96 -14.02
C ARG A 112 -7.46 -1.45 -14.17
N PHE A 113 -7.86 -0.72 -13.13
CA PHE A 113 -7.84 0.74 -13.12
C PHE A 113 -7.72 1.33 -11.71
N ASP A 114 -7.27 2.59 -11.60
CA ASP A 114 -7.34 3.37 -10.36
C ASP A 114 -8.77 3.92 -10.20
N PRO A 115 -9.52 3.60 -9.13
CA PRO A 115 -10.84 4.18 -8.88
C PRO A 115 -10.85 5.71 -8.88
N ARG A 116 -9.71 6.36 -8.58
CA ARG A 116 -9.59 7.82 -8.67
C ARG A 116 -9.90 8.35 -10.06
N GLU A 117 -9.55 7.63 -11.12
CA GLU A 117 -9.88 8.01 -12.49
C GLU A 117 -11.39 8.11 -12.70
N VAL A 118 -12.17 7.21 -12.07
CA VAL A 118 -13.63 7.24 -12.10
C VAL A 118 -14.18 8.37 -11.25
N PHE A 119 -13.58 8.63 -10.09
CA PHE A 119 -14.00 9.73 -9.22
C PHE A 119 -13.75 11.09 -9.86
N GLU A 120 -12.58 11.29 -10.48
CA GLU A 120 -12.22 12.50 -11.21
C GLU A 120 -13.11 12.70 -12.43
N ARG A 121 -13.36 11.63 -13.22
CA ARG A 121 -14.32 11.66 -14.35
C ARG A 121 -15.70 12.12 -13.93
N ASP A 122 -16.19 11.61 -12.81
CA ASP A 122 -17.52 11.92 -12.28
C ASP A 122 -17.54 13.19 -11.41
N GLY A 123 -16.43 13.94 -11.35
CA GLY A 123 -16.32 15.20 -10.61
C GLY A 123 -16.54 15.05 -9.11
N TYR A 124 -16.23 13.88 -8.55
CA TYR A 124 -16.52 13.51 -7.15
C TYR A 124 -18.00 13.66 -6.77
N ARG A 125 -18.91 13.58 -7.74
CA ARG A 125 -20.35 13.73 -7.52
C ARG A 125 -21.06 12.38 -7.51
N CYS A 126 -21.91 12.16 -6.50
CA CYS A 126 -22.66 10.92 -6.38
C CYS A 126 -23.71 10.80 -7.49
N TYR A 127 -23.61 9.79 -8.36
CA TYR A 127 -24.55 9.62 -9.46
C TYR A 127 -25.98 9.21 -9.04
N LEU A 128 -26.17 8.83 -7.76
CA LEU A 128 -27.45 8.38 -7.20
C LEU A 128 -28.25 9.49 -6.53
N CYS A 129 -27.57 10.44 -5.88
CA CYS A 129 -28.22 11.51 -5.12
C CYS A 129 -27.71 12.90 -5.48
N ASP A 130 -26.84 13.01 -6.48
CA ASP A 130 -26.32 14.26 -7.03
C ASP A 130 -25.54 15.15 -6.06
N ALA A 131 -25.24 14.65 -4.86
CA ALA A 131 -24.45 15.35 -3.85
C ALA A 131 -22.95 15.15 -4.08
N ASP A 132 -22.16 16.15 -3.70
CA ASP A 132 -20.71 16.04 -3.66
C ASP A 132 -20.30 14.98 -2.63
N THR A 133 -19.31 14.18 -3.01
CA THR A 133 -18.71 13.18 -2.13
C THR A 133 -17.43 13.72 -1.50
N GLU A 134 -17.04 13.13 -0.37
CA GLU A 134 -15.90 13.56 0.42
C GLU A 134 -14.81 12.47 0.40
N PRO A 135 -13.73 12.65 -0.40
CA PRO A 135 -12.67 11.65 -0.54
C PRO A 135 -11.87 11.43 0.74
N ASP A 136 -11.75 12.47 1.56
CA ASP A 136 -10.96 12.48 2.79
C ASP A 136 -11.77 12.20 4.05
N ALA A 137 -13.10 12.07 3.93
CA ALA A 137 -13.95 11.76 5.07
C ALA A 137 -13.60 10.39 5.69
N ASP A 138 -14.02 10.21 6.95
CA ASP A 138 -13.92 8.91 7.62
C ASP A 138 -14.57 7.79 6.78
N ARG A 139 -14.04 6.58 6.89
CA ARG A 139 -14.51 5.42 6.11
C ARG A 139 -15.98 5.06 6.33
N TYR A 140 -16.59 5.53 7.43
CA TYR A 140 -17.99 5.30 7.77
C TYR A 140 -18.89 6.49 7.48
N ALA A 141 -18.33 7.65 7.12
CA ALA A 141 -19.08 8.87 6.85
C ALA A 141 -20.09 8.67 5.70
N PRO A 142 -21.31 9.26 5.78
CA PRO A 142 -22.34 9.10 4.75
C PRO A 142 -21.92 9.57 3.36
N LEU A 143 -21.18 10.67 3.29
CA LEU A 143 -20.72 11.29 2.05
C LEU A 143 -19.37 10.76 1.55
N LYS A 144 -18.76 9.79 2.24
CA LYS A 144 -17.49 9.18 1.82
C LYS A 144 -17.54 8.73 0.35
N THR A 145 -16.58 9.16 -0.46
CA THR A 145 -16.45 8.73 -1.86
C THR A 145 -16.21 7.23 -1.94
N THR A 146 -17.04 6.54 -2.72
CA THR A 146 -16.93 5.10 -2.97
C THR A 146 -17.13 4.78 -4.46
N LEU A 147 -16.53 3.69 -4.91
CA LEU A 147 -16.77 3.14 -6.24
C LEU A 147 -17.99 2.22 -6.17
N ASP A 148 -19.02 2.52 -6.95
CA ASP A 148 -20.21 1.68 -7.09
C ASP A 148 -20.27 1.08 -8.50
N HIS A 149 -20.74 -0.17 -8.59
CA HIS A 149 -21.00 -0.84 -9.86
C HIS A 149 -22.45 -0.61 -10.28
N VAL A 150 -22.67 0.10 -11.38
CA VAL A 150 -24.00 0.46 -11.94
C VAL A 150 -24.88 -0.79 -12.01
N VAL A 151 -24.39 -1.84 -12.68
CA VAL A 151 -24.87 -3.21 -12.55
C VAL A 151 -23.99 -3.94 -11.53
N PRO A 152 -24.53 -4.41 -10.39
CA PRO A 152 -23.75 -5.10 -9.38
C PRO A 152 -23.06 -6.36 -9.91
N LEU A 153 -21.86 -6.70 -9.40
CA LEU A 153 -21.15 -7.93 -9.76
C LEU A 153 -22.02 -9.18 -9.59
N LYS A 154 -22.79 -9.27 -8.50
CA LYS A 154 -23.71 -10.39 -8.23
C LYS A 154 -24.83 -10.54 -9.26
N ALA A 155 -25.13 -9.49 -10.01
CA ALA A 155 -26.11 -9.49 -11.10
C ALA A 155 -25.42 -9.61 -12.48
N GLY A 156 -24.15 -10.02 -12.52
CA GLY A 156 -23.36 -10.19 -13.75
C GLY A 156 -22.69 -8.91 -14.28
N GLY A 157 -22.74 -7.80 -13.54
CA GLY A 157 -22.09 -6.57 -13.97
C GLY A 157 -20.57 -6.64 -13.90
N ALA A 158 -19.87 -6.14 -14.93
CA ALA A 158 -18.41 -6.18 -15.01
C ALA A 158 -17.73 -5.19 -14.04
N HIS A 159 -16.52 -5.49 -13.57
CA HIS A 159 -15.67 -4.51 -12.89
C HIS A 159 -14.85 -3.72 -13.92
N THR A 160 -15.51 -2.80 -14.62
CA THR A 160 -14.90 -1.94 -15.66
C THR A 160 -15.13 -0.47 -15.34
N ARG A 161 -14.32 0.42 -15.95
CA ARG A 161 -14.53 1.88 -15.86
C ARG A 161 -15.93 2.28 -16.36
N GLU A 162 -16.47 1.55 -17.33
CA GLU A 162 -17.81 1.79 -17.91
C GLU A 162 -18.95 1.43 -16.96
N ASN A 163 -18.85 0.30 -16.26
CA ASN A 163 -19.87 -0.16 -15.31
C ASN A 163 -19.66 0.38 -13.88
N THR A 164 -18.69 1.27 -13.67
CA THR A 164 -18.43 1.88 -12.35
C THR A 164 -18.65 3.38 -12.34
N ARG A 165 -19.17 3.89 -11.21
CA ARG A 165 -19.48 5.30 -10.99
C ARG A 165 -19.09 5.73 -9.58
N CYS A 166 -18.87 7.03 -9.41
CA CYS A 166 -18.73 7.68 -8.11
C CYS A 166 -20.06 7.69 -7.35
N ALA A 167 -20.09 7.13 -6.15
CA ALA A 167 -21.25 7.17 -5.26
C ALA A 167 -20.83 7.51 -3.83
N CYS A 168 -21.68 8.24 -3.10
CA CYS A 168 -21.51 8.39 -1.66
C CYS A 168 -21.79 7.06 -0.96
N ARG A 169 -21.08 6.80 0.15
CA ARG A 169 -21.19 5.56 0.93
C ARG A 169 -22.63 5.25 1.33
N ARG A 170 -23.41 6.25 1.75
CA ARG A 170 -24.84 6.08 2.11
C ARG A 170 -25.63 5.47 0.95
N CYS A 171 -25.58 6.08 -0.22
CA CYS A 171 -26.33 5.62 -1.38
C CYS A 171 -25.82 4.27 -1.91
N ASN A 172 -24.51 4.05 -1.91
CA ASN A 172 -23.91 2.78 -2.32
C ASN A 172 -24.39 1.61 -1.45
N ILE A 173 -24.39 1.78 -0.12
CA ILE A 173 -24.92 0.78 0.82
C ILE A 173 -26.42 0.55 0.62
N THR A 174 -27.20 1.63 0.47
CA THR A 174 -28.64 1.53 0.25
C THR A 174 -28.96 0.78 -1.05
N LYS A 175 -28.24 1.06 -2.14
CA LYS A 175 -28.38 0.33 -3.41
C LYS A 175 -28.01 -1.15 -3.23
N GLY A 176 -26.87 -1.43 -2.62
CA GLY A 176 -26.40 -2.79 -2.37
C GLY A 176 -26.27 -3.60 -3.66
N ALA A 177 -26.79 -4.83 -3.67
CA ALA A 177 -26.75 -5.74 -4.82
C ALA A 177 -27.92 -5.54 -5.81
N ARG A 178 -28.68 -4.45 -5.71
CA ARG A 178 -29.80 -4.17 -6.62
C ARG A 178 -29.31 -3.37 -7.84
N PRO A 179 -29.72 -3.73 -9.07
CA PRO A 179 -29.47 -2.89 -10.24
C PRO A 179 -30.23 -1.57 -10.13
N LEU A 180 -29.75 -0.53 -10.81
CA LEU A 180 -30.34 0.82 -10.76
C LEU A 180 -31.84 0.86 -11.08
N GLU A 181 -32.28 0.01 -11.99
CA GLU A 181 -33.69 -0.12 -12.39
C GLU A 181 -34.60 -0.42 -11.19
N ALA A 182 -34.08 -1.12 -10.17
CA ALA A 182 -34.79 -1.46 -8.93
C ALA A 182 -34.66 -0.41 -7.81
N VAL A 183 -33.90 0.67 -8.01
CA VAL A 183 -33.65 1.73 -7.00
C VAL A 183 -34.37 3.03 -7.33
N LYS A 184 -34.60 3.33 -8.62
CA LYS A 184 -35.30 4.55 -9.06
C LYS A 184 -36.79 4.60 -8.67
N THR A 185 -37.37 3.49 -8.22
CA THR A 185 -38.80 3.40 -7.87
C THR A 185 -39.18 4.01 -6.51
N SER A 186 -38.21 4.50 -5.71
CA SER A 186 -38.50 5.10 -4.40
C SER A 186 -37.99 6.54 -4.23
N ALA A 187 -37.50 7.18 -5.29
CA ALA A 187 -37.08 8.59 -5.28
C ALA A 187 -38.02 9.42 -6.16
N GLY A 188 -39.30 9.41 -5.82
CA GLY A 188 -40.32 10.22 -6.47
C GLY A 188 -41.41 10.57 -5.48
N THR A 189 -41.31 11.79 -4.95
CA THR A 189 -42.35 12.75 -4.51
C THR A 189 -41.77 13.56 -3.35
N ASN A 190 -41.25 14.74 -3.66
CA ASN A 190 -41.21 15.81 -2.67
C ASN A 190 -42.47 16.64 -2.93
N PRO A 191 -43.52 16.59 -2.09
CA PRO A 191 -44.63 17.51 -2.21
C PRO A 191 -44.18 18.89 -1.69
N GLU A 192 -44.30 19.88 -2.57
CA GLU A 192 -44.71 21.26 -2.31
C GLU A 192 -43.95 22.11 -1.27
N ALA A 193 -43.44 23.25 -1.76
CA ALA A 193 -43.36 24.48 -0.98
C ALA A 193 -44.09 25.56 -1.81
N GLU A 194 -45.30 25.89 -1.38
CA GLU A 194 -45.96 27.19 -1.62
C GLU A 194 -45.30 28.28 -0.77
#